data_AF-A0A4Q7ZCV0-F1
#
_entry.id   AF-A0A4Q7ZCV0-F1
#
_cell.length_a   1.000
_cell.length_b   1.000
_cell.length_c   1.000
_cell.angle_alpha   90.00
_cell.angle_beta   90.00
_cell.angle_gamma   90.00
#
_symmetry.space_group_name_H-M   'P 1'
#
loop_
_entity.id
_entity.type
_entity.pdbx_description
1 polymer ?
#
loop_
_entity_poly.entity_id
_entity_poly.type
_entity_poly.pdbx_seq_one_letter_code
_entity_poly.pdbx_strand_id
1 'polypeptide(L)'
;MPTHNFAIAMIAEEHQKALVKSLLVSFGDRGDNQWRFTENEAEADVVVVDLDLYAQRLPLKNAKFGSLVVSYAAQMPPSPPSPFLMTKPVRGREFVKLLERLEDVFKADDEDEFAQTQRRIVL
;
A
#
# COMPACT_ATOMS: atom_id res chain seq x y z
N MET A 1 11.35 14.04 -14.09
CA MET A 1 11.42 12.62 -13.71
C MET A 1 10.13 11.95 -14.16
N PRO A 2 10.10 10.64 -14.47
CA PRO A 2 8.85 9.93 -14.70
C PRO A 2 8.03 9.92 -13.40
N THR A 3 6.73 10.18 -13.52
CA THR A 3 5.79 10.13 -12.40
C THR A 3 5.38 8.67 -12.15
N HIS A 4 5.51 8.19 -10.92
CA HIS A 4 5.07 6.85 -10.54
C HIS A 4 3.60 6.87 -10.14
N ASN A 5 2.82 5.89 -10.62
CA ASN A 5 1.39 5.78 -10.34
C ASN A 5 1.15 4.52 -9.52
N PHE A 6 0.77 4.69 -8.25
CA PHE A 6 0.50 3.61 -7.32
C PHE A 6 -1.00 3.47 -7.06
N ALA A 7 -1.47 2.24 -6.91
CA ALA A 7 -2.85 1.91 -6.61
C ALA A 7 -3.00 1.25 -5.23
N ILE A 8 -3.91 1.77 -4.41
CA ILE A 8 -4.34 1.19 -3.14
C ILE A 8 -5.74 0.58 -3.29
N ALA A 9 -5.88 -0.70 -2.93
CA ALA A 9 -7.17 -1.33 -2.65
C ALA A 9 -7.36 -1.52 -1.15
N MET A 10 -8.62 -1.63 -0.72
CA MET A 10 -8.93 -1.85 0.70
C MET A 10 -10.04 -2.88 0.89
N ILE A 11 -9.76 -3.88 1.73
CA ILE A 11 -10.71 -4.89 2.20
C ILE A 11 -11.19 -4.46 3.58
N ALA A 12 -12.25 -3.64 3.58
CA ALA A 12 -12.86 -3.09 4.79
C ALA A 12 -14.31 -2.68 4.50
N GLU A 13 -15.02 -2.21 5.52
CA GLU A 13 -16.35 -1.62 5.35
C GLU A 13 -16.31 -0.35 4.46
N GLU A 14 -17.41 -0.09 3.74
CA GLU A 14 -17.51 1.04 2.79
C GLU A 14 -17.22 2.40 3.41
N HIS A 15 -17.60 2.61 4.67
CA HIS A 15 -17.28 3.85 5.38
C HIS A 15 -15.77 4.07 5.50
N GLN A 16 -15.00 3.01 5.78
CA GLN A 16 -13.55 3.08 5.91
C GLN A 16 -12.88 3.29 4.55
N LYS A 17 -13.39 2.63 3.50
CA LYS A 17 -12.94 2.87 2.12
C LYS A 17 -13.18 4.33 1.71
N ALA A 18 -14.35 4.88 2.02
CA ALA A 18 -14.68 6.28 1.70
C ALA A 18 -13.71 7.26 2.38
N LEU A 19 -13.32 7.00 3.64
CA LEU A 19 -12.33 7.80 4.34
C LEU A 19 -10.97 7.77 3.63
N VAL A 20 -10.48 6.58 3.26
CA VAL A 20 -9.21 6.44 2.53
C VAL A 20 -9.28 7.09 1.15
N LYS A 21 -10.38 6.95 0.42
CA LYS A 21 -10.62 7.67 -0.84
C LYS A 21 -10.50 9.19 -0.65
N SER A 22 -11.14 9.74 0.39
CA SER A 22 -11.06 11.17 0.70
C SER A 22 -9.63 11.63 1.04
N LEU A 23 -8.88 10.80 1.77
CA LEU A 23 -7.48 11.08 2.09
C LEU A 23 -6.59 11.05 0.84
N LEU A 24 -6.82 10.11 -0.06
CA LEU A 24 -6.10 10.04 -1.33
C LEU A 24 -6.40 11.22 -2.25
N VAL A 25 -7.64 11.72 -2.27
CA VAL A 25 -7.94 12.97 -3.00
C VAL A 25 -7.16 14.16 -2.42
N SER A 26 -6.94 14.17 -1.11
CA SER A 26 -6.28 15.30 -0.42
C SER A 26 -4.76 15.22 -0.43
N PHE A 27 -4.20 14.00 -0.38
CA PHE A 27 -2.77 13.75 -0.13
C PHE A 27 -2.13 12.75 -1.09
N GLY A 28 -2.88 12.26 -2.09
CA GLY A 28 -2.40 11.25 -3.04
C GLY A 28 -1.51 11.82 -4.13
N ASP A 29 -1.64 13.11 -4.45
CA ASP A 29 -0.66 13.83 -5.26
C ASP A 29 0.53 14.22 -4.38
N ARG A 30 1.69 13.61 -4.63
CA ARG A 30 2.92 13.79 -3.86
C ARG A 30 4.08 14.24 -4.75
N GLY A 31 3.78 14.92 -5.85
CA GLY A 31 4.77 15.38 -6.83
C GLY A 31 5.18 14.25 -7.77
N ASP A 32 6.30 13.59 -7.50
CA ASP A 32 6.82 12.51 -8.35
C ASP A 32 6.02 11.19 -8.23
N ASN A 33 5.17 11.09 -7.20
CA ASN A 33 4.35 9.92 -6.89
C ASN A 33 2.86 10.31 -6.87
N GLN A 34 2.03 9.51 -7.54
CA GLN A 34 0.58 9.67 -7.58
C GLN A 34 -0.09 8.42 -7.02
N TRP A 35 -0.92 8.60 -6.00
CA TRP A 35 -1.67 7.51 -5.38
C TRP A 35 -3.15 7.58 -5.74
N ARG A 36 -3.70 6.46 -6.20
CA ARG A 36 -5.13 6.31 -6.48
C ARG A 36 -5.76 5.18 -5.70
N PHE A 37 -7.06 5.27 -5.47
CA PHE A 37 -7.84 4.14 -4.98
C PHE A 37 -8.27 3.25 -6.15
N THR A 38 -8.27 1.93 -5.96
CA THR A 38 -8.89 0.96 -6.87
C THR A 38 -9.79 0.00 -6.10
N GLU A 39 -10.92 -0.37 -6.69
CA GLU A 39 -11.77 -1.45 -6.17
C GLU A 39 -11.23 -2.83 -6.56
N ASN A 40 -10.30 -2.89 -7.51
CA ASN A 40 -9.76 -4.14 -8.02
C ASN A 40 -8.45 -4.49 -7.30
N GLU A 41 -8.50 -5.46 -6.39
CA GLU A 41 -7.33 -5.98 -5.67
C GLU A 41 -6.22 -6.51 -6.60
N ALA A 42 -6.59 -6.98 -7.80
CA ALA A 42 -5.63 -7.51 -8.78
C ALA A 42 -4.80 -6.41 -9.48
N GLU A 43 -5.23 -5.15 -9.37
CA GLU A 43 -4.50 -3.99 -9.91
C GLU A 43 -3.75 -3.20 -8.83
N ALA A 44 -3.92 -3.57 -7.56
CA ALA A 44 -3.38 -2.82 -6.44
C ALA A 44 -1.90 -3.15 -6.20
N ASP A 45 -1.09 -2.11 -6.05
CA ASP A 45 0.29 -2.22 -5.55
C ASP A 45 0.29 -2.40 -4.04
N VAL A 46 -0.74 -1.88 -3.37
CA VAL A 46 -0.91 -2.00 -1.92
C VAL A 46 -2.35 -2.41 -1.61
N VAL A 47 -2.52 -3.45 -0.78
CA VAL A 47 -3.83 -3.89 -0.29
C VAL A 47 -3.90 -3.69 1.22
N VAL A 48 -4.77 -2.77 1.64
CA VAL A 48 -5.10 -2.55 3.04
C VAL A 48 -6.15 -3.56 3.48
N VAL A 49 -5.88 -4.34 4.53
CA VAL A 49 -6.81 -5.36 5.03
C VAL A 49 -7.23 -5.03 6.45
N ASP A 50 -8.53 -4.83 6.65
CA ASP A 50 -9.10 -4.69 7.98
C ASP A 50 -9.06 -6.04 8.70
N LEU A 51 -8.14 -6.18 9.64
CA LEU A 51 -7.90 -7.43 10.36
C LEU A 51 -8.98 -7.72 11.39
N ASP A 52 -9.72 -6.71 11.86
CA ASP A 52 -10.76 -6.92 12.86
C ASP A 52 -11.96 -7.68 12.27
N LEU A 53 -12.20 -7.54 10.96
CA LEU A 53 -13.36 -8.12 10.27
C LEU A 53 -13.01 -9.10 9.13
N TYR A 54 -11.83 -8.94 8.52
CA TYR A 54 -11.47 -9.62 7.28
C TYR A 54 -10.11 -10.32 7.33
N ALA A 55 -9.57 -10.64 8.52
CA ALA A 55 -8.32 -11.38 8.65
C ALA A 55 -8.31 -12.71 7.86
N GLN A 56 -9.45 -13.40 7.77
CA GLN A 56 -9.65 -14.64 7.00
C GLN A 56 -9.45 -14.48 5.48
N ARG A 57 -9.37 -13.25 4.96
CA ARG A 57 -9.05 -12.98 3.55
C ARG A 57 -7.56 -13.16 3.25
N LEU A 58 -6.73 -13.23 4.28
CA LEU A 58 -5.30 -13.51 4.15
C LEU A 58 -5.04 -15.02 4.05
N PRO A 59 -4.10 -15.46 3.19
CA PRO A 59 -3.35 -14.67 2.21
C PRO A 59 -4.21 -14.26 1.00
N LEU A 60 -3.89 -13.12 0.39
CA LEU A 60 -4.64 -12.56 -0.74
C LEU A 60 -4.39 -13.39 -2.01
N LYS A 61 -5.38 -14.18 -2.41
CA LYS A 61 -5.24 -15.11 -3.56
C LYS A 61 -5.24 -14.43 -4.93
N ASN A 62 -5.86 -13.26 -5.03
CA ASN A 62 -6.07 -12.55 -6.30
C ASN A 62 -5.26 -11.25 -6.41
N ALA A 63 -4.36 -10.99 -5.46
CA ALA A 63 -3.56 -9.78 -5.49
C ALA A 63 -2.49 -9.85 -6.59
N LYS A 64 -2.11 -8.69 -7.11
CA LYS A 64 -0.96 -8.54 -8.00
C LYS A 64 0.29 -9.14 -7.35
N PHE A 65 1.11 -9.86 -8.11
CA PHE A 65 2.40 -10.34 -7.59
C PHE A 65 3.25 -9.15 -7.13
N GLY A 66 3.86 -9.27 -5.95
CA GLY A 66 4.63 -8.18 -5.33
C GLY A 66 3.79 -7.11 -4.61
N SER A 67 2.46 -7.25 -4.54
CA SER A 67 1.62 -6.31 -3.79
C SER A 67 1.98 -6.31 -2.31
N LEU A 68 2.13 -5.12 -1.72
CA LEU A 68 2.33 -4.97 -0.28
C LEU A 68 0.99 -5.07 0.46
N VAL A 69 0.99 -5.73 1.61
CA VAL A 69 -0.19 -5.79 2.48
C VAL A 69 -0.04 -4.75 3.58
N VAL A 70 -1.09 -4.01 3.92
CA VAL A 70 -1.12 -3.12 5.10
C VAL A 70 -2.18 -3.63 6.06
N SER A 71 -1.78 -3.86 7.31
CA SER A 71 -2.70 -4.25 8.37
C SER A 71 -3.53 -3.03 8.79
N TYR A 72 -4.86 -3.14 8.85
CA TYR A 72 -5.74 -2.10 9.39
C TYR A 72 -6.49 -2.63 10.61
N ALA A 73 -6.21 -2.09 11.79
CA ALA A 73 -6.77 -2.60 13.05
C ALA A 73 -6.84 -1.52 14.14
N ALA A 74 -7.71 -1.71 15.12
CA ALA A 74 -7.77 -0.82 16.30
C ALA A 74 -6.56 -0.99 17.22
N GLN A 75 -6.05 -2.22 17.34
CA GLN A 75 -4.84 -2.55 18.09
C GLN A 75 -3.96 -3.48 17.27
N MET A 76 -2.65 -3.34 17.40
CA MET A 76 -1.73 -4.20 16.66
C MET A 76 -1.77 -5.62 17.21
N PRO A 77 -2.01 -6.65 16.39
CA PRO A 77 -1.89 -8.02 16.84
C PRO A 77 -0.42 -8.32 17.23
N PRO A 78 -0.16 -9.21 18.20
CA PRO A 78 1.20 -9.54 18.65
C PRO A 78 2.13 -10.04 17.53
N SER A 79 1.56 -10.62 16.48
CA SER A 79 2.26 -11.12 15.30
C SER A 79 1.55 -10.62 14.04
N PRO A 80 1.79 -9.38 13.61
CA PRO A 80 1.10 -8.82 12.45
C PRO A 80 1.57 -9.52 11.17
N PRO A 81 0.66 -9.76 10.21
CA PRO A 81 0.99 -10.42 8.94
C PRO A 81 1.84 -9.53 8.02
N SER A 82 2.01 -8.24 8.36
CA SER A 82 2.78 -7.27 7.58
C SER A 82 3.47 -6.25 8.51
N PRO A 83 4.65 -5.72 8.11
CA PRO A 83 5.33 -4.62 8.83
C PRO A 83 4.64 -3.26 8.66
N PHE A 84 3.66 -3.15 7.75
CA PHE A 84 2.88 -1.93 7.54
C PHE A 84 1.57 -2.01 8.33
N LEU A 85 1.31 -0.96 9.10
CA LEU A 85 0.12 -0.82 9.93
C LEU A 85 -0.51 0.55 9.68
N MET A 86 -1.83 0.53 9.62
CA MET A 86 -2.70 1.69 9.75
C MET A 86 -3.62 1.45 10.95
N THR A 87 -3.66 2.38 11.89
CA THR A 87 -4.48 2.26 13.11
C THR A 87 -5.87 2.87 12.92
N LYS A 88 -6.89 2.29 13.57
CA LYS A 88 -8.22 2.89 13.68
C LYS A 88 -8.30 3.89 14.84
N PRO A 89 -8.97 5.05 14.68
CA PRO A 89 -9.43 5.61 13.40
C PRO A 89 -8.26 6.12 12.56
N VAL A 90 -8.38 6.08 11.23
CA VAL A 90 -7.33 6.63 10.35
C VAL A 90 -7.14 8.11 10.63
N ARG A 91 -5.88 8.50 10.87
CA ARG A 91 -5.49 9.90 11.02
C ARG A 91 -4.70 10.33 9.78
N GLY A 92 -5.06 11.47 9.20
CA GLY A 92 -4.43 11.97 7.97
C GLY A 92 -2.90 12.03 8.04
N ARG A 93 -2.34 12.47 9.17
CA ARG A 93 -0.87 12.49 9.39
C ARG A 93 -0.24 11.09 9.35
N GLU A 94 -0.90 10.10 9.93
CA GLU A 94 -0.39 8.72 9.95
C GLU A 94 -0.51 8.08 8.57
N PHE A 95 -1.60 8.39 7.85
CA PHE A 95 -1.79 7.96 6.47
C PHE A 95 -0.72 8.53 5.53
N VAL A 96 -0.40 9.83 5.64
CA VAL A 96 0.68 10.46 4.87
C VAL A 96 2.03 9.79 5.12
N LYS A 97 2.36 9.53 6.39
CA LYS A 97 3.59 8.79 6.75
C LYS A 97 3.62 7.36 6.23
N LEU A 98 2.46 6.70 6.15
CA LEU A 98 2.36 5.39 5.54
C LEU A 98 2.69 5.46 4.04
N LEU A 99 2.14 6.42 3.31
CA LEU A 99 2.46 6.60 1.89
C LEU A 99 3.96 6.83 1.67
N GLU A 100 4.58 7.70 2.47
CA GLU A 100 6.04 7.94 2.44
C GLU A 100 6.84 6.65 2.60
N ARG A 101 6.50 5.86 3.62
CA ARG A 101 7.18 4.58 3.87
C ARG A 101 6.98 3.56 2.75
N LEU A 102 5.82 3.56 2.08
CA LEU A 102 5.56 2.67 0.96
C LEU A 102 6.33 3.10 -0.28
N GLU A 103 6.41 4.41 -0.55
CA GLU A 103 7.22 4.96 -1.63
C GLU A 103 8.70 4.64 -1.47
N ASP A 104 9.24 4.71 -0.26
CA ASP A 104 10.63 4.35 0.03
C ASP A 104 10.92 2.88 -0.28
N VAL A 105 9.95 1.99 -0.01
CA VAL A 105 10.08 0.55 -0.31
C VAL A 105 10.07 0.31 -1.81
N PHE A 106 9.13 0.92 -2.54
CA PHE A 106 9.08 0.78 -3.99
C PHE A 106 10.34 1.32 -4.68
N LYS A 107 10.91 2.43 -4.19
CA LYS A 107 12.18 2.96 -4.71
C LYS A 107 13.36 2.03 -4.45
N ALA A 108 13.44 1.42 -3.27
CA ALA A 108 14.51 0.48 -2.96
C ALA A 108 14.47 -0.75 -3.87
N ASP A 109 13.27 -1.28 -4.14
CA ASP A 109 13.09 -2.40 -5.07
C ASP A 109 13.51 -2.03 -6.52
N ASP A 110 13.18 -0.82 -6.98
CA ASP A 110 13.58 -0.33 -8.31
C ASP A 110 15.10 -0.18 -8.44
N GLU A 111 15.79 0.32 -7.40
CA GLU A 111 17.25 0.46 -7.38
C GLU A 111 17.96 -0.90 -7.41
N ASP A 112 17.42 -1.90 -6.71
CA ASP A 112 17.94 -3.27 -6.71
C ASP A 112 17.73 -3.98 -8.06
N GLU A 113 16.57 -3.81 -8.71
CA GLU A 113 16.32 -4.34 -10.06
C GLU A 113 17.22 -3.67 -11.13
N PHE A 114 17.41 -2.36 -11.02
CA PHE A 114 18.29 -1.62 -11.91
C PHE A 114 19.76 -2.09 -11.79
N ALA A 115 20.25 -2.24 -10.56
CA ALA A 115 21.60 -2.73 -10.28
C ALA A 115 21.82 -4.17 -10.80
N GLN A 116 20.82 -5.05 -10.69
CA GLN A 116 20.89 -6.41 -11.22
C GLN A 116 20.88 -6.45 -12.75
N THR A 117 20.10 -5.57 -13.39
CA THR A 117 20.02 -5.49 -14.85
C THR A 117 21.32 -4.94 -15.44
N GLN A 118 21.93 -3.91 -14.83
CA GLN A 118 23.23 -3.40 -15.26
C GLN A 118 24.36 -4.45 -15.16
N ARG A 119 24.35 -5.31 -14.13
CA ARG A 119 25.33 -6.41 -14.02
C ARG A 119 25.19 -7.47 -15.12
N ARG A 120 24.00 -7.64 -15.72
CA ARG A 120 23.77 -8.60 -16.82
C ARG A 120 24.20 -8.08 -18.19
N ILE A 121 24.24 -6.77 -18.40
CA ILE A 121 24.57 -6.15 -19.70
C ILE A 121 26.09 -6.00 -19.90
N VAL A 122 26.88 -6.05 -18.82
CA VAL A 122 28.36 -5.92 -18.84
C VAL A 122 29.09 -7.28 -18.82
N LEU A 123 28.42 -8.36 -19.23
CA LEU A 123 29.03 -9.70 -19.39
C LEU A 123 29.01 -10.15 -20.85
#